data_AF-A0A0D2SPL2-F1
#
_entry.id   AF-A0A0D2SPL2-F1
#
_cell.length_a   1.000
_cell.length_b   1.000
_cell.length_c   1.000
_cell.angle_alpha   90.00
_cell.angle_beta   90.00
_cell.angle_gamma   90.00
#
_symmetry.space_group_name_H-M   'P 1'
#
loop_
_entity.id
_entity.type
_entity.pdbx_description
1 polymer ?
#
loop_
_entity_poly.entity_id
_entity_poly.type
_entity_poly.pdbx_seq_one_letter_code
_entity_poly.pdbx_strand_id
1 'polypeptide(L)'
;MANSQLQKYGTLSREQLSYLFDRFSLLIAQPDFKKRILDAVNDKQEPVAVTTAVQEEIFLEMGVDPSFGLACLGKVNMTYENDQDLMIRYYRFVANEELACDEAELGPEGFAEKLYSQQKLHEQQLGMLNYMRKFHFDDQSAILEKVVTPSDGRC
;
A
#
# COMPACT_ATOMS: atom_id res chain seq x y z
N MET A 1 -14.32 9.71 -23.93
CA MET A 1 -15.65 9.46 -23.33
C MET A 1 -15.47 8.33 -22.34
N ALA A 2 -15.55 8.61 -21.03
CA ALA A 2 -15.41 7.59 -19.99
C ALA A 2 -16.54 6.56 -20.10
N ASN A 3 -16.22 5.28 -19.92
CA ASN A 3 -17.17 4.20 -20.11
C ASN A 3 -18.08 4.09 -18.87
N SER A 4 -19.15 4.89 -18.85
CA SER A 4 -20.09 5.08 -17.74
C SER A 4 -20.80 3.80 -17.26
N GLN A 5 -20.64 2.67 -17.96
CA GLN A 5 -21.14 1.36 -17.55
C GLN A 5 -20.31 0.75 -16.41
N LEU A 6 -19.01 1.04 -16.31
CA LEU A 6 -18.13 0.50 -15.26
C LEU A 6 -18.32 1.16 -13.90
N GLN A 7 -18.88 2.38 -13.86
CA GLN A 7 -19.11 3.16 -12.63
C GLN A 7 -20.43 2.81 -11.92
N LYS A 8 -21.26 1.93 -12.50
CA LYS A 8 -22.63 1.65 -12.05
C LYS A 8 -22.74 0.95 -10.69
N TYR A 9 -21.65 0.36 -10.19
CA TYR A 9 -21.66 -0.41 -8.93
C TYR A 9 -21.13 0.37 -7.71
N GLY A 10 -20.80 1.65 -7.86
CA GLY A 10 -20.37 2.51 -6.76
C GLY A 10 -18.92 2.32 -6.30
N THR A 11 -18.25 1.25 -6.71
CA THR A 11 -16.81 0.99 -6.49
C THR A 11 -16.18 0.30 -7.70
N LEU A 12 -14.84 0.27 -7.77
CA LEU A 12 -14.11 -0.55 -8.74
C LEU A 12 -14.33 -2.03 -8.44
N SER A 13 -14.45 -2.84 -9.50
CA SER A 13 -14.51 -4.30 -9.39
C SER A 13 -13.18 -4.91 -8.94
N ARG A 14 -13.23 -6.17 -8.48
CA ARG A 14 -12.06 -6.96 -8.09
C ARG A 14 -11.05 -7.07 -9.23
N GLU A 15 -11.51 -7.24 -10.45
CA GLU A 15 -10.69 -7.37 -11.66
C GLU A 15 -9.99 -6.06 -11.99
N GLN A 16 -10.69 -4.92 -11.86
CA GLN A 16 -10.10 -3.59 -12.07
C GLN A 16 -9.05 -3.24 -11.01
N LEU A 17 -9.32 -3.55 -9.74
CA LEU A 17 -8.34 -3.39 -8.67
C LEU A 17 -7.11 -4.28 -8.89
N SER A 18 -7.33 -5.53 -9.27
CA SER A 18 -6.25 -6.46 -9.62
C SER A 18 -5.38 -5.92 -10.75
N TYR A 19 -6.00 -5.43 -11.83
CA TYR A 19 -5.29 -4.83 -12.95
C TYR A 19 -4.47 -3.61 -12.51
N LEU A 20 -5.07 -2.71 -11.71
CA LEU A 20 -4.37 -1.55 -11.17
C LEU A 20 -3.12 -1.97 -10.40
N PHE A 21 -3.24 -2.93 -9.49
CA PHE A 21 -2.13 -3.37 -8.63
C PHE A 21 -0.98 -3.95 -9.46
N ASP A 22 -1.30 -4.83 -10.43
CA ASP A 22 -0.31 -5.49 -11.26
C ASP A 22 0.36 -4.49 -12.21
N ARG A 23 -0.43 -3.63 -12.85
CA ARG A 23 0.06 -2.60 -13.77
C ARG A 23 0.93 -1.57 -13.05
N PHE A 24 0.52 -1.11 -11.88
CA PHE A 24 1.28 -0.17 -11.06
C PHE A 24 2.61 -0.78 -10.64
N SER A 25 2.60 -2.03 -10.13
CA SER A 25 3.83 -2.73 -9.73
C SER A 25 4.84 -2.87 -10.88
N LEU A 26 4.36 -3.07 -12.12
CA LEU A 26 5.22 -3.12 -13.30
C LEU A 26 5.81 -1.76 -13.65
N LEU A 27 5.01 -0.69 -13.58
CA LEU A 27 5.44 0.66 -13.93
C LEU A 27 6.45 1.22 -12.92
N ILE A 28 6.22 1.04 -11.62
CA ILE A 28 7.12 1.57 -10.59
C ILE A 28 8.50 0.90 -10.56
N ALA A 29 8.61 -0.30 -11.14
CA ALA A 29 9.87 -1.03 -11.28
C ALA A 29 10.71 -0.56 -12.49
N GLN A 30 10.15 0.29 -13.36
CA GLN A 30 10.84 0.74 -14.56
C GLN A 30 11.85 1.86 -14.25
N PRO A 31 13.02 1.88 -14.91
CA PRO A 31 14.00 2.96 -14.76
C PRO A 31 13.41 4.34 -15.06
N ASP A 32 12.51 4.43 -16.05
CA ASP A 32 11.86 5.69 -16.43
C ASP A 32 11.02 6.26 -15.30
N PHE A 33 10.29 5.40 -14.57
CA PHE A 33 9.56 5.81 -13.38
C PHE A 33 10.50 6.27 -12.28
N LYS A 34 11.57 5.49 -11.98
CA LYS A 34 12.55 5.84 -10.96
C LYS A 34 13.18 7.21 -11.22
N LYS A 35 13.46 7.50 -12.49
CA LYS A 35 13.93 8.82 -12.91
C LYS A 35 12.86 9.90 -12.72
N ARG A 36 11.62 9.64 -13.18
CA ARG A 36 10.49 10.60 -13.07
C ARG A 36 10.22 11.01 -11.62
N ILE A 37 10.21 10.07 -10.68
CA ILE A 37 9.92 10.36 -9.27
C ILE A 37 11.10 11.09 -8.59
N LEU A 38 12.34 10.74 -8.93
CA LEU A 38 13.53 11.43 -8.44
C LEU A 38 13.62 12.87 -8.96
N ASP A 39 13.33 13.08 -10.24
CA ASP A 39 13.28 14.41 -10.85
C ASP A 39 12.22 15.29 -10.14
N ALA A 40 11.05 14.72 -9.81
CA ALA A 40 10.02 15.43 -9.06
C ALA A 40 10.47 15.83 -7.63
N VAL A 41 11.14 14.93 -6.91
CA VAL A 41 11.70 15.24 -5.57
C VAL A 41 12.76 16.34 -5.68
N ASN A 42 13.63 16.30 -6.69
CA ASN A 42 14.62 17.35 -6.95
C ASN A 42 13.97 18.72 -7.24
N ASP A 43 12.81 18.69 -7.91
CA ASP A 43 11.96 19.86 -8.18
C ASP A 43 11.09 20.26 -6.97
N LYS A 44 11.31 19.65 -5.79
CA LYS A 44 10.58 19.89 -4.53
C LYS A 44 9.10 19.55 -4.60
N GLN A 45 8.73 18.61 -5.45
CA GLN A 45 7.39 18.03 -5.49
C GLN A 45 7.32 16.80 -4.58
N GLU A 46 6.14 16.55 -4.04
CA GLU A 46 5.89 15.34 -3.27
C GLU A 46 5.92 14.10 -4.19
N PRO A 47 6.68 13.06 -3.88
CA PRO A 47 6.76 11.84 -4.71
C PRO A 47 5.40 11.15 -4.85
N VAL A 48 4.52 11.31 -3.85
CA VAL A 48 3.13 10.79 -3.89
C VAL A 48 2.34 11.37 -5.04
N ALA A 49 2.65 12.59 -5.51
CA ALA A 49 2.00 13.17 -6.67
C ALA A 49 2.36 12.40 -7.95
N VAL A 50 3.58 11.87 -8.04
CA VAL A 50 4.03 11.06 -9.17
C VAL A 50 3.38 9.68 -9.15
N THR A 51 3.30 9.02 -8.00
CA THR A 51 2.60 7.73 -7.89
C THR A 51 1.11 7.90 -8.15
N THR A 52 0.50 8.98 -7.65
CA THR A 52 -0.90 9.33 -7.94
C THR A 52 -1.10 9.51 -9.45
N ALA A 53 -0.24 10.27 -10.13
CA ALA A 53 -0.36 10.45 -11.58
C ALA A 53 -0.27 9.12 -12.35
N VAL A 54 0.58 8.18 -11.91
CA VAL A 54 0.61 6.82 -12.49
C VAL A 54 -0.68 6.06 -12.24
N GLN A 55 -1.28 6.16 -11.04
CA GLN A 55 -2.60 5.57 -10.77
C GLN A 55 -3.67 6.15 -11.71
N GLU A 56 -3.67 7.47 -11.91
CA GLU A 56 -4.58 8.17 -12.83
C GLU A 56 -4.39 7.72 -14.30
N GLU A 57 -3.14 7.58 -14.76
CA GLU A 57 -2.81 7.04 -16.08
C GLU A 57 -3.39 5.63 -16.27
N ILE A 58 -3.24 4.75 -15.26
CA ILE A 58 -3.80 3.39 -15.31
C ILE A 58 -5.33 3.41 -15.28
N PHE A 59 -5.96 4.31 -14.52
CA PHE A 59 -7.42 4.47 -14.56
C PHE A 59 -7.89 4.87 -15.96
N LEU A 60 -7.21 5.81 -16.61
CA LEU A 60 -7.51 6.21 -17.98
C LEU A 60 -7.33 5.04 -18.98
N GLU A 61 -6.27 4.24 -18.83
CA GLU A 61 -6.06 3.00 -19.62
C GLU A 61 -7.26 2.05 -19.50
N MET A 62 -7.85 1.92 -18.30
CA MET A 62 -9.05 1.10 -18.05
C MET A 62 -10.37 1.75 -18.49
N GLY A 63 -10.34 3.01 -18.96
CA GLY A 63 -11.55 3.78 -19.26
C GLY A 63 -12.34 4.24 -18.03
N VAL A 64 -11.66 4.28 -16.88
CA VAL A 64 -12.16 4.75 -15.58
C VAL A 64 -11.79 6.22 -15.39
N ASP A 65 -12.72 7.00 -14.83
CA ASP A 65 -12.45 8.38 -14.45
C ASP A 65 -11.46 8.42 -13.27
N PRO A 66 -10.34 9.17 -13.35
CA PRO A 66 -9.32 9.17 -12.30
C PRO A 66 -9.84 9.59 -10.92
N SER A 67 -10.67 10.64 -10.85
CA SER A 67 -11.24 11.11 -9.58
C SER A 67 -12.14 10.05 -8.95
N PHE A 68 -12.93 9.34 -9.76
CA PHE A 68 -13.69 8.18 -9.30
C PHE A 68 -12.78 7.04 -8.83
N GLY A 69 -11.73 6.70 -9.58
CA GLY A 69 -10.79 5.63 -9.24
C GLY A 69 -10.09 5.86 -7.90
N LEU A 70 -9.54 7.06 -7.70
CA LEU A 70 -8.90 7.47 -6.45
C LEU A 70 -9.89 7.45 -5.27
N ALA A 71 -11.11 7.94 -5.48
CA ALA A 71 -12.16 7.87 -4.45
C ALA A 71 -12.54 6.43 -4.09
N CYS A 72 -12.40 5.48 -5.03
CA CYS A 72 -12.60 4.05 -4.76
C CYS A 72 -11.47 3.44 -3.94
N LEU A 73 -10.21 3.81 -4.19
CA LEU A 73 -9.06 3.31 -3.44
C LEU A 73 -9.22 3.57 -1.93
N GLY A 74 -9.67 4.77 -1.56
CA GLY A 74 -9.97 5.13 -0.17
C GLY A 74 -11.10 4.32 0.49
N LYS A 75 -11.84 3.51 -0.27
CA LYS A 75 -12.96 2.69 0.22
C LYS A 75 -12.71 1.19 0.11
N VAL A 76 -11.59 0.75 -0.47
CA VAL A 76 -11.29 -0.68 -0.71
C VAL A 76 -11.41 -1.47 0.58
N ASN A 77 -10.82 -0.97 1.67
CA ASN A 77 -10.86 -1.67 2.96
C ASN A 77 -12.29 -1.88 3.48
N MET A 78 -13.19 -0.90 3.31
CA MET A 78 -14.58 -1.00 3.77
C MET A 78 -15.46 -1.87 2.87
N THR A 79 -15.14 -1.97 1.58
CA THR A 79 -15.98 -2.69 0.62
C THR A 79 -15.50 -4.12 0.35
N TYR A 80 -14.22 -4.42 0.61
CA TYR A 80 -13.62 -5.73 0.37
C TYR A 80 -12.96 -6.37 1.60
N GLU A 81 -13.25 -5.91 2.83
CA GLU A 81 -12.66 -6.44 4.08
C GLU A 81 -12.70 -7.98 4.19
N ASN A 82 -13.75 -8.61 3.64
CA ASN A 82 -13.96 -10.06 3.71
C ASN A 82 -13.25 -10.85 2.59
N ASP A 83 -12.71 -10.19 1.57
CA ASP A 83 -11.92 -10.81 0.50
C ASP A 83 -10.44 -10.73 0.85
N GLN A 84 -9.97 -11.70 1.65
CA GLN A 84 -8.60 -11.72 2.17
C GLN A 84 -7.54 -11.67 1.06
N ASP A 85 -7.75 -12.40 -0.04
CA ASP A 85 -6.80 -12.42 -1.16
C ASP A 85 -6.68 -11.03 -1.80
N LEU A 86 -7.80 -10.36 -2.02
CA LEU A 86 -7.80 -9.00 -2.57
C LEU A 86 -7.17 -8.01 -1.59
N MET A 87 -7.48 -8.12 -0.30
CA MET A 87 -6.91 -7.26 0.73
C MET A 87 -5.39 -7.41 0.86
N ILE A 88 -4.86 -8.63 0.78
CA ILE A 88 -3.42 -8.88 0.74
C ILE A 88 -2.77 -8.17 -0.45
N ARG A 89 -3.40 -8.23 -1.63
CA ARG A 89 -2.90 -7.54 -2.82
C ARG A 89 -2.99 -6.02 -2.69
N TYR A 90 -4.07 -5.51 -2.11
CA TYR A 90 -4.24 -4.08 -1.85
C TYR A 90 -3.17 -3.53 -0.90
N TYR A 91 -2.92 -4.21 0.23
CA TYR A 91 -1.86 -3.77 1.16
C TYR A 91 -0.47 -3.86 0.53
N ARG A 92 -0.22 -4.85 -0.33
CA ARG A 92 1.03 -4.91 -1.10
C ARG A 92 1.15 -3.75 -2.07
N PHE A 93 0.07 -3.37 -2.73
CA PHE A 93 0.03 -2.20 -3.61
C PHE A 93 0.36 -0.91 -2.84
N VAL A 94 -0.25 -0.69 -1.68
CA VAL A 94 0.04 0.47 -0.82
C VAL A 94 1.50 0.45 -0.34
N ALA A 95 2.01 -0.69 0.10
CA ALA A 95 3.41 -0.83 0.51
C ALA A 95 4.39 -0.55 -0.64
N ASN A 96 4.06 -1.00 -1.85
CA ASN A 96 4.87 -0.73 -3.04
C ASN A 96 4.89 0.78 -3.39
N GLU A 97 3.76 1.47 -3.23
CA GLU A 97 3.69 2.92 -3.38
C GLU A 97 4.56 3.62 -2.33
N GLU A 98 4.44 3.27 -1.06
CA GLU A 98 5.25 3.85 0.02
C GLU A 98 6.74 3.65 -0.23
N LEU A 99 7.17 2.43 -0.57
CA LEU A 99 8.57 2.12 -0.86
C LEU A 99 9.11 2.91 -2.06
N ALA A 100 8.28 3.13 -3.09
CA ALA A 100 8.68 3.94 -4.24
C ALA A 100 8.91 5.40 -3.86
N CYS A 101 8.05 5.96 -3.00
CA CYS A 101 8.21 7.32 -2.47
C CYS A 101 9.44 7.42 -1.56
N ASP A 102 9.59 6.50 -0.61
CA ASP A 102 10.72 6.46 0.33
C ASP A 102 12.08 6.39 -0.38
N GLU A 103 12.18 5.53 -1.40
CA GLU A 103 13.42 5.37 -2.16
C GLU A 103 13.82 6.68 -2.85
N ALA A 104 12.83 7.42 -3.36
CA ALA A 104 13.04 8.70 -4.02
C ALA A 104 13.42 9.82 -3.02
N GLU A 105 12.78 9.87 -1.85
CA GLU A 105 13.02 10.89 -0.82
C GLU A 105 14.32 10.69 -0.04
N LEU A 106 14.56 9.47 0.43
CA LEU A 106 15.67 9.15 1.34
C LEU A 106 16.99 8.93 0.61
N GLY A 107 16.92 8.70 -0.69
CA GLY A 107 18.05 8.24 -1.49
C GLY A 107 18.56 6.86 -1.06
N PRO A 108 19.62 6.34 -1.71
CA PRO A 108 20.04 4.94 -1.55
C PRO A 108 20.44 4.55 -0.13
N GLU A 109 21.16 5.43 0.57
CA GLU A 109 21.65 5.15 1.93
C GLU A 109 20.53 5.19 2.97
N GLY A 110 19.72 6.26 2.97
CA GLY A 110 18.60 6.40 3.90
C GLY A 110 17.53 5.33 3.67
N PHE A 111 17.27 4.98 2.40
CA PHE A 111 16.35 3.89 2.06
C PHE A 111 16.85 2.54 2.56
N ALA A 112 18.14 2.23 2.40
CA ALA A 112 18.74 0.99 2.91
C ALA A 112 18.67 0.90 4.45
N GLU A 113 18.88 2.01 5.15
CA GLU A 113 18.74 2.08 6.61
C GLU A 113 17.29 1.86 7.06
N LYS A 114 16.32 2.48 6.38
CA LYS A 114 14.87 2.28 6.64
C LYS A 114 14.49 0.81 6.45
N LEU A 115 14.90 0.21 5.34
CA LEU A 115 14.63 -1.21 5.04
C LEU A 115 15.24 -2.14 6.09
N TYR A 116 16.51 -1.92 6.47
CA TYR A 116 17.16 -2.72 7.50
C TYR A 116 16.46 -2.60 8.86
N SER A 117 16.05 -1.39 9.23
CA SER A 117 15.32 -1.13 10.49
C SER A 117 13.95 -1.81 10.49
N GLN A 118 13.21 -1.74 9.38
CA GLN A 118 11.93 -2.44 9.23
C GLN A 118 12.10 -3.96 9.28
N GLN A 119 13.11 -4.51 8.59
CA GLN A 119 13.39 -5.94 8.61
C GLN A 119 13.69 -6.43 10.04
N LYS A 120 14.54 -5.71 10.76
CA LYS A 120 14.89 -6.04 12.16
C LYS A 120 13.66 -6.01 13.07
N LEU A 121 12.77 -5.03 12.91
CA LEU A 121 11.51 -4.97 13.66
C LEU A 121 10.61 -6.17 13.33
N HIS A 122 10.50 -6.53 12.06
CA HIS A 122 9.70 -7.68 11.62
C HIS A 122 10.24 -9.00 12.20
N GLU A 123 11.55 -9.20 12.18
CA GLU A 123 12.22 -10.36 12.79
C GLU A 123 11.97 -10.43 14.30
N GLN A 124 12.00 -9.29 15.00
CA GLN A 124 11.67 -9.22 16.42
C GLN A 124 10.20 -9.60 16.69
N GLN A 125 9.26 -9.05 15.92
CA GLN A 125 7.84 -9.39 16.04
C GLN A 125 7.58 -10.87 15.76
N LEU A 126 8.21 -11.44 14.73
CA LEU A 126 8.11 -12.87 14.43
C LEU A 126 8.71 -13.73 15.57
N GLY A 127 9.84 -13.30 16.14
CA GLY A 127 10.44 -13.93 17.30
C GLY A 127 9.50 -13.95 18.51
N MET A 128 8.80 -12.84 18.77
CA MET A 128 7.78 -12.75 19.81
C MET A 128 6.62 -13.71 19.54
N LEU A 129 6.08 -13.76 18.33
CA LEU A 129 5.00 -14.68 17.96
C LEU A 129 5.41 -16.16 18.12
N ASN A 130 6.64 -16.50 17.71
CA ASN A 130 7.19 -17.84 17.89
C ASN A 130 7.38 -18.20 19.38
N TYR A 131 7.76 -17.24 20.21
CA TYR A 131 7.84 -17.41 21.65
C TYR A 131 6.44 -17.58 22.27
N MET A 132 5.47 -16.77 21.87
CA MET A 132 4.09 -16.82 22.34
C MET A 132 3.43 -18.18 22.10
N ARG A 133 3.74 -18.85 20.97
CA ARG A 133 3.24 -20.20 20.66
C ARG A 133 3.58 -21.24 21.74
N LYS A 134 4.55 -20.98 22.62
CA LYS A 134 4.97 -21.89 23.70
C LYS A 134 4.06 -21.84 24.93
N PHE A 135 3.18 -20.86 25.05
CA PHE A 135 2.30 -20.68 26.21
C PHE A 135 0.95 -21.38 26.03
N HIS A 136 0.18 -21.52 27.12
CA HIS A 136 -1.20 -22.00 27.06
C HIS A 136 -2.09 -21.01 26.29
N PHE A 137 -3.20 -21.47 25.73
CA PHE A 137 -4.08 -20.66 24.89
C PHE A 137 -4.59 -19.40 25.60
N ASP A 138 -4.94 -19.49 26.87
CA ASP A 138 -5.42 -18.36 27.66
C ASP A 138 -4.34 -17.27 27.85
N ASP A 139 -3.09 -17.69 28.03
CA ASP A 139 -1.95 -16.77 28.13
C ASP A 139 -1.62 -16.14 26.78
N GLN A 140 -1.73 -16.88 25.68
CA GLN A 140 -1.60 -16.34 24.33
C GLN A 140 -2.64 -15.25 24.06
N SER A 141 -3.90 -15.52 24.45
CA SER A 141 -5.01 -14.58 24.27
C SER A 141 -4.82 -13.32 25.12
N ALA A 142 -4.39 -13.46 26.38
CA ALA A 142 -4.11 -12.32 27.25
C ALA A 142 -2.92 -11.45 26.78
N ILE A 143 -1.93 -12.04 26.10
CA ILE A 143 -0.82 -11.29 25.48
C ILE A 143 -1.32 -10.57 24.22
N LEU A 144 -2.10 -11.23 23.36
CA LEU A 144 -2.64 -10.61 22.14
C LEU A 144 -3.60 -9.47 22.44
N GLU A 145 -4.46 -9.61 23.45
CA GLU A 145 -5.36 -8.52 23.87
C GLU A 145 -4.58 -7.26 24.23
N LYS A 146 -3.46 -7.38 24.96
CA LYS A 146 -2.61 -6.24 25.32
C LYS A 146 -1.84 -5.63 24.15
N VAL A 147 -1.63 -6.37 23.06
CA VAL A 147 -0.96 -5.91 21.84
C VAL A 147 -1.97 -5.30 20.84
N VAL A 148 -3.22 -5.77 20.85
CA VAL A 148 -4.30 -5.32 19.95
C VAL A 148 -5.06 -4.13 20.53
N THR A 149 -5.16 -3.99 21.85
CA THR A 149 -5.64 -2.73 22.44
C THR A 149 -4.64 -1.63 22.07
N PRO A 150 -5.07 -0.57 21.35
CA PRO A 150 -4.20 0.57 21.17
C PRO A 150 -3.81 1.06 22.57
N SER A 151 -2.53 1.34 22.76
CA SER A 151 -2.10 2.22 23.83
C SER A 151 -2.96 3.49 23.73
N ASP A 152 -3.98 3.58 24.58
CA ASP A 152 -4.69 4.83 24.86
C ASP A 152 -3.62 5.81 25.33
N GLY A 153 -3.17 6.62 24.38
CA GLY A 153 -1.94 7.38 24.45
C GLY A 153 -2.08 8.67 23.65
N ARG A 154 -3.21 9.35 23.83
CA ARG A 154 -3.39 10.79 23.58
C ARG A 154 -4.38 11.35 24.60
N CYS A 155 -3.84 11.84 25.72
CA CYS A 155 -4.33 13.11 26.29
C CYS A 155 -3.78 14.25 25.42
#